data_AF-A0AA39REQ9-F1
#
_entry.id   AF-A0AA39REQ9-F1
#
_cell.length_a   1.000
_cell.length_b   1.000
_cell.length_c   1.000
_cell.angle_alpha   90.00
_cell.angle_beta   90.00
_cell.angle_gamma   90.00
#
_symmetry.space_group_name_H-M   'P 1'
#
loop_
_entity.id
_entity.type
_entity.pdbx_description
1 polymer ?
#
loop_
_entity_poly.entity_id
_entity_poly.type
_entity_poly.pdbx_seq_one_letter_code
_entity_poly.pdbx_strand_id
1 'polypeptide(L)'
;MSGIPKSVELRAPLGCERADWDIPEWTCFYEYTLRLGFRFPVPELVCRLLKYFDLAPGQLMPNSWRILLSLTVLQETHNIRFGLGCVLHNYYLKEHVGDQGRYILTPRNFAKRLITDTTTNHRFWKDTYFFAKGPPIDGP
;
A
#
# COMPACT_ATOMS: atom_id res chain seq x y z
N MET A 1 -16.56 7.44 15.78
CA MET A 1 -16.71 6.06 15.26
C MET A 1 -15.45 5.72 14.50
N SER A 2 -14.72 4.69 14.93
CA SER A 2 -13.51 4.21 14.24
C SER A 2 -13.92 3.75 12.83
N GLY A 3 -13.40 4.40 11.78
CA GLY A 3 -13.73 4.10 10.37
C GLY A 3 -13.18 2.77 9.87
N ILE A 4 -13.24 1.72 10.68
CA ILE A 4 -12.79 0.36 10.39
C ILE A 4 -14.04 -0.51 10.23
N PRO A 5 -14.21 -1.21 9.09
CA PRO A 5 -15.32 -2.14 8.90
C PRO A 5 -15.33 -3.25 9.95
N LYS A 6 -16.51 -3.70 10.38
CA LYS A 6 -16.66 -4.82 11.34
C LYS A 6 -16.01 -6.13 10.88
N SER A 7 -15.81 -6.27 9.57
CA SER A 7 -15.17 -7.42 8.93
C SER A 7 -13.65 -7.38 9.01
N VAL A 8 -13.04 -6.31 9.54
CA VAL A 8 -11.60 -6.16 9.68
C VAL A 8 -11.22 -6.18 11.15
N GLU A 9 -10.39 -7.14 11.52
CA GLU A 9 -9.78 -7.28 12.83
C GLU A 9 -8.35 -6.72 12.78
N LEU A 10 -8.00 -5.89 13.76
CA LEU A 10 -6.65 -5.34 13.90
C LEU A 10 -6.04 -5.79 15.21
N ARG A 11 -4.74 -6.10 15.21
CA ARG A 11 -3.97 -6.34 16.43
C ARG A 11 -2.58 -5.72 16.35
N ALA A 12 -2.06 -5.36 17.51
CA ALA A 12 -0.64 -5.05 17.66
C ALA A 12 0.21 -6.34 17.53
N PRO A 13 1.51 -6.21 17.23
CA PRO A 13 2.45 -7.32 17.31
C PRO A 13 2.48 -7.91 18.72
N LEU A 14 2.62 -9.24 18.82
CA LEU A 14 2.71 -9.98 20.07
C LEU A 14 4.14 -10.45 20.29
N GLY A 15 4.68 -10.24 21.49
CA GLY A 15 6.02 -10.72 21.85
C GLY A 15 7.11 -10.15 20.93
N CYS A 16 7.80 -11.05 20.20
CA CYS A 16 8.89 -10.71 19.29
C CYS A 16 8.52 -10.86 17.79
N GLU A 17 7.22 -10.94 17.47
CA GLU A 17 6.74 -10.92 16.08
C GLU A 17 7.33 -9.74 15.30
N ARG A 18 7.67 -9.96 14.03
CA ARG A 18 8.24 -8.94 13.14
C ARG A 18 7.33 -8.69 11.94
N ALA A 19 7.50 -7.54 11.32
CA ALA A 19 6.71 -7.12 10.16
C ALA A 19 6.89 -8.02 8.91
N ASP A 20 7.98 -8.79 8.85
CA ASP A 20 8.31 -9.73 7.76
C ASP A 20 7.99 -11.19 8.10
N TRP A 21 7.41 -11.47 9.28
CA TRP A 21 6.98 -12.81 9.63
C TRP A 21 5.69 -13.17 8.88
N ASP A 22 5.66 -14.38 8.34
CA ASP A 22 4.44 -14.98 7.82
C ASP A 22 3.59 -15.45 9.00
N ILE A 23 2.45 -14.79 9.19
CA ILE A 23 1.49 -15.11 10.25
C ILE A 23 0.20 -15.54 9.54
N PRO A 24 -0.23 -16.81 9.67
CA PRO A 24 -1.42 -17.31 8.99
C PRO A 24 -2.63 -16.39 9.21
N GLU A 25 -3.33 -16.05 8.12
CA GLU A 25 -4.52 -15.17 8.09
C GLU A 25 -4.27 -13.68 8.43
N TRP A 26 -3.06 -13.30 8.84
CA TRP A 26 -2.74 -11.93 9.24
C TRP A 26 -1.82 -11.27 8.23
N THR A 27 -2.24 -10.11 7.73
CA THR A 27 -1.42 -9.30 6.83
C THR A 27 -0.81 -8.13 7.61
N CYS A 28 0.50 -7.94 7.51
CA CYS A 28 1.19 -6.82 8.15
C CYS A 28 1.03 -5.52 7.35
N PHE A 29 0.71 -4.44 8.05
CA PHE A 29 0.72 -3.07 7.56
C PHE A 29 1.57 -2.20 8.47
N TYR A 30 2.32 -1.27 7.89
CA TYR A 30 2.97 -0.22 8.66
C TYR A 30 1.95 0.85 9.06
N GLU A 31 1.97 1.31 10.31
CA GLU A 31 1.10 2.40 10.79
C GLU A 31 1.25 3.65 9.91
N TYR A 32 2.44 3.84 9.32
CA TYR A 32 2.71 4.94 8.41
C TYR A 32 1.73 5.04 7.24
N THR A 33 1.20 3.93 6.73
CA THR A 33 0.22 3.96 5.63
C THR A 33 -1.06 4.66 6.06
N LEU A 34 -1.50 4.50 7.31
CA LEU A 34 -2.66 5.20 7.88
C LEU A 34 -2.43 6.72 7.90
N ARG A 35 -1.19 7.16 8.16
CA ARG A 35 -0.81 8.58 8.11
C ARG A 35 -0.82 9.13 6.68
N LEU A 36 -0.59 8.29 5.68
CA LEU A 36 -0.75 8.63 4.26
C LEU A 36 -2.21 8.65 3.81
N GLY A 37 -3.17 8.37 4.70
CA GLY A 37 -4.60 8.37 4.39
C GLY A 37 -5.17 7.00 4.00
N PHE A 38 -4.39 5.92 4.07
CA PHE A 38 -4.92 4.56 3.89
C PHE A 38 -6.02 4.27 4.92
N ARG A 39 -7.13 3.69 4.47
CA ARG A 39 -8.24 3.23 5.31
C ARG A 39 -8.68 1.86 4.82
N PHE A 40 -9.38 1.12 5.70
CA PHE A 40 -10.00 -0.16 5.35
C PHE A 40 -11.43 0.05 4.80
N PRO A 41 -11.90 -0.81 3.89
CA PRO A 41 -11.17 -1.92 3.26
C PRO A 41 -10.04 -1.42 2.35
N VAL A 42 -9.07 -2.29 2.04
CA VAL A 42 -7.91 -1.89 1.21
C VAL A 42 -8.41 -1.40 -0.16
N PRO A 43 -7.95 -0.23 -0.65
CA PRO A 43 -8.41 0.31 -1.93
C PRO A 43 -8.21 -0.68 -3.09
N GLU A 44 -9.22 -0.82 -3.94
CA GLU A 44 -9.24 -1.80 -5.04
C GLU A 44 -7.99 -1.70 -5.93
N LEU A 45 -7.51 -0.48 -6.21
CA LEU A 45 -6.31 -0.27 -7.01
C LEU A 45 -5.04 -0.82 -6.34
N VAL A 46 -4.92 -0.63 -5.02
CA VAL A 46 -3.80 -1.15 -4.21
C VAL A 46 -3.85 -2.68 -4.22
N CYS A 47 -5.03 -3.25 -3.95
CA CYS A 47 -5.30 -4.68 -3.97
C CYS A 47 -4.88 -5.35 -5.29
N ARG A 48 -5.36 -4.81 -6.42
CA ARG A 48 -5.04 -5.33 -7.76
C ARG A 48 -3.55 -5.27 -8.05
N LEU A 49 -2.86 -4.23 -7.60
CA LEU A 49 -1.43 -4.08 -7.81
C LEU A 49 -0.62 -5.08 -6.97
N LEU A 50 -0.94 -5.20 -5.68
CA LEU A 50 -0.30 -6.16 -4.78
C LEU A 50 -0.44 -7.59 -5.32
N LYS A 51 -1.65 -7.97 -5.73
CA LYS A 51 -1.93 -9.28 -6.34
C LYS A 51 -1.18 -9.49 -7.66
N TYR A 52 -1.12 -8.48 -8.52
CA TYR A 52 -0.43 -8.60 -9.81
C TYR A 52 1.08 -8.86 -9.66
N PHE A 53 1.73 -8.27 -8.65
CA PHE A 53 3.15 -8.42 -8.40
C PHE A 53 3.48 -9.46 -7.31
N ASP A 54 2.47 -10.14 -6.76
CA ASP A 54 2.61 -11.05 -5.62
C ASP A 54 3.36 -10.42 -4.43
N LEU A 55 2.90 -9.22 -4.03
CA LEU A 55 3.51 -8.44 -2.95
C LEU A 55 2.64 -8.39 -1.70
N ALA A 56 3.29 -8.46 -0.55
CA ALA A 56 2.69 -8.05 0.71
C ALA A 56 2.62 -6.50 0.80
N PRO A 57 1.60 -5.92 1.48
CA PRO A 57 1.48 -4.47 1.66
C PRO A 57 2.73 -3.80 2.25
N GLY A 58 3.38 -4.48 3.20
CA GLY A 58 4.62 -4.01 3.81
C GLY A 58 5.76 -3.86 2.81
N GLN A 59 5.80 -4.63 1.73
CA GLN A 59 6.88 -4.56 0.74
C GLN A 59 6.83 -3.29 -0.13
N LEU A 60 5.70 -2.58 -0.16
CA LEU A 60 5.63 -1.31 -0.88
C LEU A 60 6.30 -0.17 -0.09
N MET A 61 7.19 0.55 -0.77
CA MET A 61 7.78 1.78 -0.25
C MET A 61 6.71 2.87 -0.04
N PRO A 62 6.90 3.80 0.91
CA PRO A 62 5.98 4.92 1.16
C PRO A 62 5.61 5.72 -0.09
N ASN A 63 6.55 5.88 -1.03
CA ASN A 63 6.31 6.61 -2.27
C ASN A 63 5.27 5.90 -3.17
N SER A 64 5.30 4.56 -3.21
CA SER A 64 4.30 3.75 -3.92
C SER A 64 2.93 3.90 -3.29
N TRP A 65 2.85 3.87 -1.96
CA TRP A 65 1.61 4.10 -1.22
C TRP A 65 1.01 5.45 -1.54
N ARG A 66 1.81 6.53 -1.56
CA ARG A 66 1.33 7.86 -1.95
C ARG A 66 0.73 7.87 -3.35
N ILE A 67 1.43 7.29 -4.33
CA ILE A 67 0.91 7.22 -5.71
C ILE A 67 -0.45 6.54 -5.73
N LEU A 68 -0.57 5.36 -5.13
CA LEU A 68 -1.79 4.56 -5.19
C LEU A 68 -2.95 5.19 -4.42
N LEU A 69 -2.68 5.75 -3.24
CA LEU A 69 -3.70 6.43 -2.44
C LEU A 69 -4.14 7.73 -3.11
N SER A 70 -3.22 8.52 -3.67
CA SER A 70 -3.59 9.74 -4.41
C SER A 70 -4.42 9.42 -5.65
N LEU A 71 -4.09 8.35 -6.40
CA LEU A 71 -4.91 7.90 -7.51
C LEU A 71 -6.31 7.48 -7.04
N THR A 72 -6.40 6.75 -5.93
CA THR A 72 -7.68 6.34 -5.34
C THR A 72 -8.53 7.57 -4.98
N VAL A 73 -7.95 8.56 -4.29
CA VAL A 73 -8.64 9.81 -3.92
C VAL A 73 -9.08 10.59 -5.17
N LEU A 74 -8.26 10.66 -6.22
CA LEU A 74 -8.64 11.30 -7.48
C LEU A 74 -9.83 10.61 -8.15
N GLN A 75 -9.88 9.27 -8.10
CA GLN A 75 -11.03 8.52 -8.62
C GLN A 75 -12.32 8.91 -7.89
N GLU A 76 -12.27 8.93 -6.56
CA GLU A 76 -13.41 9.29 -5.71
C GLU A 76 -13.85 10.74 -5.92
N THR A 77 -12.89 11.66 -6.03
CA THR A 77 -13.16 13.11 -6.11
C THR A 77 -13.67 13.55 -7.47
N HIS A 78 -13.16 12.97 -8.55
CA HIS A 78 -13.45 13.41 -9.93
C HIS A 78 -14.29 12.40 -10.73
N ASN A 79 -14.76 11.32 -10.11
CA ASN A 79 -15.51 10.25 -10.77
C ASN A 79 -14.79 9.69 -12.01
N ILE A 80 -13.46 9.59 -11.92
CA ILE A 80 -12.61 8.97 -12.94
C ILE A 80 -12.21 7.57 -12.48
N ARG A 81 -11.74 6.72 -13.41
CA ARG A 81 -11.30 5.36 -13.08
C ARG A 81 -9.86 5.14 -13.51
N PHE A 82 -8.97 4.91 -12.53
CA PHE A 82 -7.64 4.38 -12.80
C PHE A 82 -7.66 2.87 -12.58
N GLY A 83 -7.41 2.13 -13.66
CA GLY A 83 -7.18 0.69 -13.57
C GLY A 83 -5.71 0.37 -13.35
N LEU A 84 -5.42 -0.89 -12.99
CA LEU A 84 -4.05 -1.42 -12.90
C LEU A 84 -3.25 -1.14 -14.19
N GLY A 85 -3.85 -1.31 -15.37
CA GLY A 85 -3.20 -1.03 -16.65
C GLY A 85 -2.71 0.42 -16.78
N CYS A 86 -3.45 1.40 -16.22
CA CYS A 86 -3.01 2.80 -16.22
C CYS A 86 -1.77 2.99 -15.33
N VAL A 87 -1.74 2.32 -14.17
CA VAL A 87 -0.56 2.34 -13.29
C VAL A 87 0.64 1.70 -13.99
N LEU A 88 0.49 0.52 -14.59
CA LEU A 88 1.56 -0.19 -15.29
C LEU A 88 2.06 0.52 -16.56
N HIS A 89 1.18 1.30 -17.21
CA HIS A 89 1.53 2.14 -18.34
C HIS A 89 2.40 3.34 -17.92
N ASN A 90 2.14 3.94 -16.75
CA ASN A 90 2.85 5.14 -16.30
C ASN A 90 4.05 4.85 -15.38
N TYR A 91 4.01 3.71 -14.69
CA TYR A 91 4.97 3.31 -13.68
C TYR A 91 5.45 1.88 -13.92
N TYR A 92 6.66 1.59 -13.45
CA TYR A 92 7.17 0.24 -13.32
C TYR A 92 7.59 -0.03 -11.88
N LEU A 93 7.48 -1.28 -11.46
CA LEU A 93 7.93 -1.71 -10.15
C LEU A 93 9.45 -1.96 -10.20
N LYS A 94 10.17 -1.44 -9.22
CA LYS A 94 11.61 -1.63 -9.06
C LYS A 94 11.92 -1.96 -7.61
N GLU A 95 12.82 -2.91 -7.37
CA GLU A 95 13.34 -3.16 -6.03
C GLU A 95 14.23 -1.99 -5.56
N HIS A 96 14.12 -1.63 -4.29
CA HIS A 96 14.83 -0.52 -3.71
C HIS A 96 16.29 -0.90 -3.38
N VAL A 97 17.25 -0.17 -3.98
CA VAL A 97 18.71 -0.50 -3.92
C VAL A 97 19.26 -0.52 -2.48
N GLY A 98 18.62 0.14 -1.53
CA GLY A 98 19.05 0.18 -0.12
C GLY A 98 18.12 -0.52 0.87
N ASP A 99 17.09 -1.24 0.41
CA ASP A 99 16.12 -1.93 1.29
C ASP A 99 15.58 -3.16 0.56
N GLN A 100 16.32 -4.27 0.66
CA GLN A 100 16.01 -5.51 -0.06
C GLN A 100 14.60 -6.03 0.30
N GLY A 101 13.90 -6.57 -0.70
CA GLY A 101 12.50 -7.00 -0.55
C GLY A 101 11.50 -5.85 -0.45
N ARG A 102 11.93 -4.59 -0.65
CA ARG A 102 11.04 -3.43 -0.80
C ARG A 102 11.00 -2.95 -2.23
N TYR A 103 9.82 -2.52 -2.64
CA TYR A 103 9.55 -2.14 -4.02
C TYR A 103 8.95 -0.74 -4.13
N ILE A 104 9.43 -0.01 -5.14
CA ILE A 104 9.00 1.35 -5.45
C ILE A 104 8.39 1.40 -6.85
N LEU A 105 7.24 2.05 -6.97
CA LEU A 105 6.67 2.46 -8.25
C LEU A 105 7.45 3.65 -8.78
N THR A 106 8.19 3.40 -9.85
CA THR A 106 9.04 4.39 -10.50
C THR A 106 8.37 4.86 -11.79
N PRO A 107 8.22 6.18 -12.01
CA PRO A 107 7.62 6.68 -13.24
C PRO A 107 8.48 6.27 -14.44
N ARG A 108 7.83 5.79 -15.51
CA ARG A 108 8.50 5.50 -16.79
C ARG A 108 8.95 6.78 -17.48
N ASN A 109 8.16 7.84 -17.32
CA ASN A 109 8.50 9.19 -17.77
C ASN A 109 8.23 10.18 -16.63
N PHE A 110 9.29 10.75 -16.07
CA PHE A 110 9.20 11.64 -14.92
C PHE A 110 8.39 12.92 -15.21
N ALA A 111 8.46 13.44 -16.43
CA ALA A 111 7.70 14.63 -16.85
C ALA A 111 6.19 14.36 -17.03
N LYS A 112 5.79 13.10 -17.20
CA LYS A 112 4.39 12.69 -17.40
C LYS A 112 3.83 11.89 -16.22
N ARG A 113 4.43 12.00 -15.03
CA ARG A 113 3.94 11.28 -13.84
C ARG A 113 2.56 11.79 -13.45
N LEU A 114 1.66 10.87 -13.07
CA LEU A 114 0.29 11.21 -12.69
C LEU A 114 0.24 11.97 -11.37
N ILE A 115 1.09 11.59 -10.42
CA ILE A 115 1.18 12.18 -9.08
C ILE A 115 2.55 12.83 -8.92
N THR A 116 2.57 14.11 -8.51
CA THR A 116 3.78 14.86 -8.16
C THR A 116 4.07 14.76 -6.66
N ASP A 117 5.27 15.19 -6.23
CA ASP A 117 5.64 15.37 -4.82
C ASP A 117 5.53 14.13 -3.92
N THR A 118 5.89 12.98 -4.48
CA THR A 118 5.88 11.69 -3.76
C THR A 118 7.14 11.45 -2.93
N THR A 119 8.15 12.32 -3.07
CA THR A 119 9.51 12.17 -2.51
C THR A 119 9.65 12.86 -1.15
N THR A 120 9.05 12.29 -0.10
CA THR A 120 9.39 12.64 1.27
C THR A 120 10.11 11.47 1.93
N ASN A 121 11.35 11.72 2.36
CA ASN A 121 12.20 10.72 3.00
C ASN A 121 11.88 10.66 4.49
N HIS A 122 10.93 9.81 4.87
CA HIS A 122 10.71 9.48 6.27
C HIS A 122 11.60 8.29 6.64
N ARG A 123 12.54 8.48 7.58
CA ARG A 123 13.51 7.43 7.97
C ARG A 123 12.93 6.35 8.90
N PHE A 124 11.77 6.60 9.50
CA PHE A 124 11.18 5.79 10.58
C PHE A 124 9.81 5.19 10.23
N TRP A 125 9.50 5.05 8.94
CA TRP A 125 8.19 4.55 8.50
C TRP A 125 7.96 3.06 8.81
N LYS A 126 9.02 2.32 9.17
CA LYS A 126 8.99 0.89 9.49
C LYS A 126 8.89 0.59 10.99
N ASP A 127 9.03 1.60 11.84
CA ASP A 127 9.22 1.41 13.29
C ASP A 127 7.95 0.90 13.97
N THR A 128 6.77 1.23 13.42
CA THR A 128 5.48 0.81 13.94
C THR A 128 4.64 0.13 12.87
N TYR A 129 4.08 -1.01 13.23
CA TYR A 129 3.26 -1.86 12.36
C TYR A 129 2.18 -2.56 13.17
N PHE A 130 1.16 -3.03 12.46
CA PHE A 130 0.03 -3.78 13.00
C PHE A 130 -0.35 -4.90 12.03
N PHE A 131 -1.05 -5.89 12.54
CA PHE A 131 -1.58 -6.98 11.75
C PHE A 131 -3.07 -6.77 11.54
N ALA A 132 -3.53 -6.99 10.31
CA ALA A 132 -4.92 -6.96 9.95
C ALA A 132 -5.36 -8.32 9.40
N LYS A 133 -6.53 -8.78 9.85
CA LYS A 133 -7.25 -9.92 9.32
C LYS A 133 -8.59 -9.41 8.79
N GLY A 134 -9.08 -9.97 7.70
CA GLY A 134 -10.36 -9.59 7.13
C GLY A 134 -10.73 -10.46 5.95
N PRO A 135 -11.85 -10.15 5.26
CA PRO A 135 -12.23 -10.87 4.05
C PRO A 135 -11.09 -10.82 3.03
N PRO A 136 -10.95 -11.86 2.18
CA PRO A 136 -9.95 -11.84 1.14
C PRO A 136 -10.08 -10.56 0.32
N ILE A 137 -8.93 -10.09 -0.19
CA ILE A 137 -8.85 -8.89 -1.02
C ILE A 137 -9.74 -9.01 -2.28
N ASP A 138 -10.04 -10.24 -2.67
CA ASP A 138 -11.08 -10.58 -3.62
C ASP A 138 -12.36 -10.88 -2.81
N GLY A 139 -13.47 -10.20 -3.07
CA GLY A 139 -14.77 -10.59 -2.51
C GLY A 139 -15.11 -12.07 -2.81
N PRO A 140 -16.20 -12.61 -2.24
CA PRO A 140 -16.55 -14.03 -2.36
C PRO A 140 -16.56 -14.57 -3.80
#